data_AF-A0A3M1XE82-F1
#
_entry.id   AF-A0A3M1XE82-F1
#
_cell.length_a   1.000
_cell.length_b   1.000
_cell.length_c   1.000
_cell.angle_alpha   90.00
_cell.angle_beta   90.00
_cell.angle_gamma   90.00
#
_symmetry.space_group_name_H-M   'P 1'
#
loop_
_entity.id
_entity.type
_entity.pdbx_description
1 polymer ?
#
loop_
_entity_poly.entity_id
_entity_poly.type
_entity_poly.pdbx_seq_one_letter_code
_entity_poly.pdbx_strand_id
1 'polypeptide(L)'
;MKILHWSFSLALALSILTSCETQQILPDQVSANSGSVDPADLPSPVQGYVSTNYLNLTIHEAELDDECGNQVYEVELSNGMELYFDLQGNFLGTDDAYGCDDDYVDPATLPSAVLSYISTNYPNASIYEAEQDYECGAEVYEVELDNGVELYFDLQGNFLGTDDTYDCDGDDDDYVDPATLPSAVLSYISTNYPNATISEVE
;
A
#
# COMPACT_ATOMS: atom_id res chain seq x y z
N MET A 1 -6.30 79.69 48.41
CA MET A 1 -4.99 79.77 49.11
C MET A 1 -4.10 78.69 48.54
N LYS A 2 -2.95 79.12 47.99
CA LYS A 2 -1.76 78.38 47.54
C LYS A 2 -1.90 77.38 46.38
N ILE A 3 -1.37 77.89 45.27
CA ILE A 3 -0.94 77.28 44.01
C ILE A 3 0.27 76.36 44.27
N LEU A 4 0.41 75.26 43.53
CA LEU A 4 1.72 74.88 42.97
C LEU A 4 1.55 74.05 41.69
N HIS A 5 2.02 74.63 40.59
CA HIS A 5 2.20 73.99 39.29
C HIS A 5 3.56 73.29 39.29
N TRP A 6 3.63 72.07 38.74
CA TRP A 6 4.86 71.55 38.14
C TRP A 6 4.55 71.09 36.72
N SER A 7 5.06 71.86 35.76
CA SER A 7 5.18 71.46 34.37
C SER A 7 6.50 70.70 34.22
N PHE A 8 6.48 69.51 33.62
CA PHE A 8 7.68 68.93 33.01
C PHE A 8 7.34 68.31 31.66
N SER A 9 8.24 68.58 30.72
CA SER A 9 8.08 68.47 29.27
C SER A 9 8.01 67.04 28.72
N LEU A 10 7.14 66.90 27.72
CA LEU A 10 7.35 66.30 26.40
C LEU A 10 8.39 65.17 26.27
N ALA A 11 7.88 63.95 26.03
CA ALA A 11 8.49 63.00 25.11
C ALA A 11 7.38 62.38 24.25
N LEU A 12 7.36 62.77 22.97
CA LEU A 12 6.54 62.16 21.93
C LEU A 12 7.22 60.83 21.55
N ALA A 13 6.73 59.71 22.07
CA ALA A 13 7.05 58.39 21.53
C ALA A 13 5.83 57.92 20.72
N LEU A 14 5.92 58.13 19.40
CA LEU A 14 4.99 57.60 18.41
C LEU A 14 5.31 56.11 18.22
N SER A 15 4.69 55.24 19.02
CA SER A 15 4.63 53.81 18.73
C SER A 15 3.29 53.50 18.07
N ILE A 16 3.39 53.26 16.77
CA ILE A 16 2.34 52.96 15.80
C ILE A 16 1.51 51.77 16.29
N LEU A 17 0.19 51.96 16.37
CA LEU A 17 -0.77 50.88 16.56
C LEU A 17 -0.87 50.09 15.25
N THR A 18 -0.26 48.92 15.18
CA THR A 18 -0.68 47.91 14.20
C THR A 18 -1.75 47.04 14.85
N SER A 19 -2.99 47.43 14.56
CA SER A 19 -4.15 46.54 14.60
C SER A 19 -3.84 45.29 13.77
N CYS A 20 -3.87 44.12 14.39
CA CYS A 20 -4.06 42.87 13.67
C CYS A 20 -5.46 42.35 14.04
N GLU A 21 -6.48 42.91 13.40
CA GLU A 21 -7.72 42.18 13.16
C GLU A 21 -7.40 41.09 12.15
N THR A 22 -7.14 39.87 12.63
CA THR A 22 -7.26 38.71 11.74
C THR A 22 -8.75 38.41 11.66
N GLN A 23 -9.32 38.69 10.49
CA GLN A 23 -10.69 38.38 10.13
C GLN A 23 -11.01 36.91 10.44
N GLN A 24 -12.11 36.70 11.15
CA GLN A 24 -12.78 35.41 11.20
C GLN A 24 -13.41 35.16 9.83
N ILE A 25 -12.75 34.34 9.00
CA ILE A 25 -13.33 33.79 7.78
C ILE A 25 -14.04 32.49 8.19
N LEU A 26 -15.37 32.47 8.08
CA LEU A 26 -16.20 31.26 8.17
C LEU A 26 -16.11 30.46 6.86
N PRO A 27 -16.43 29.15 6.88
CA PRO A 27 -15.83 28.16 5.99
C PRO A 27 -16.50 28.17 4.62
N ASP A 28 -15.68 28.19 3.57
CA ASP A 28 -16.10 27.81 2.22
C ASP A 28 -15.31 26.56 1.83
N GLN A 29 -16.05 25.55 1.40
CA GLN A 29 -15.59 24.20 1.12
C GLN A 29 -15.03 24.05 -0.30
N VAL A 30 -14.11 23.08 -0.42
CA VAL A 30 -13.66 22.35 -1.62
C VAL A 30 -12.41 22.88 -2.32
N SER A 31 -11.26 22.25 -2.03
CA SER A 31 -10.51 21.43 -3.01
C SER A 31 -9.26 20.80 -2.36
N ALA A 32 -9.26 19.46 -2.22
CA ALA A 32 -8.15 18.54 -1.90
C ALA A 32 -7.20 18.90 -0.73
N ASN A 33 -7.44 18.31 0.44
CA ASN A 33 -6.34 18.06 1.38
C ASN A 33 -5.52 16.90 0.80
N SER A 34 -4.60 17.20 -0.13
CA SER A 34 -3.52 16.25 -0.48
C SER A 34 -2.77 15.92 0.81
N GLY A 35 -2.42 14.66 1.03
CA GLY A 35 -1.71 14.18 2.22
C GLY A 35 -0.41 14.93 2.53
N SER A 36 0.13 15.71 1.60
CA SER A 36 1.34 16.53 1.72
C SER A 36 1.55 17.20 3.10
N VAL A 37 2.74 16.95 3.64
CA VAL A 37 3.27 17.44 4.91
C VAL A 37 4.53 18.26 4.61
N ASP A 38 4.64 19.46 5.20
CA ASP A 38 5.89 20.22 5.11
C ASP A 38 7.01 19.41 5.81
N PRO A 39 8.15 19.12 5.17
CA PRO A 39 9.26 18.39 5.81
C PRO A 39 9.74 18.99 7.14
N ALA A 40 9.54 20.30 7.35
CA ALA A 40 9.84 20.96 8.62
C ALA A 40 8.90 20.54 9.77
N ASP A 41 7.69 20.08 9.45
CA ASP A 41 6.67 19.63 10.39
C ASP A 41 6.76 18.14 10.71
N LEU A 42 7.61 17.38 9.99
CA LEU A 42 7.88 15.97 10.29
C LEU A 42 8.46 15.78 11.70
N PRO A 43 8.14 14.65 12.38
CA PRO A 43 8.75 14.32 13.66
C PRO A 43 10.29 14.36 13.59
N SER A 44 10.93 14.96 14.61
CA SER A 44 12.39 15.05 14.66
C SER A 44 13.14 13.72 14.46
N PRO A 45 12.62 12.55 14.90
CA PRO A 45 13.23 11.26 14.58
C PRO A 45 13.38 10.97 13.08
N VAL A 46 12.42 11.37 12.25
CA VAL A 46 12.44 11.15 10.79
C VAL A 46 13.61 11.91 10.16
N GLN A 47 13.70 13.21 10.43
CA GLN A 47 14.80 14.05 9.93
C GLN A 47 16.17 13.54 10.43
N GLY A 48 16.23 13.06 11.68
CA GLY A 48 17.40 12.43 12.27
C GLY A 48 17.80 11.13 11.55
N TYR A 49 16.82 10.28 11.22
CA TYR A 49 17.03 9.05 10.49
C TYR A 49 17.57 9.31 9.08
N VAL A 50 16.94 10.23 8.34
CA VAL A 50 17.37 10.57 6.98
C VAL A 50 18.80 11.12 6.96
N SER A 51 19.08 12.10 7.82
CA SER A 51 20.41 12.71 7.90
C SER A 51 21.51 11.74 8.35
N THR A 52 21.17 10.67 9.07
CA THR A 52 22.14 9.67 9.56
C THR A 52 22.41 8.59 8.51
N ASN A 53 21.36 8.06 7.88
CA ASN A 53 21.47 6.91 6.99
C ASN A 53 21.71 7.31 5.53
N TYR A 54 21.30 8.51 5.14
CA TYR A 54 21.33 8.99 3.75
C TYR A 54 22.07 10.33 3.65
N LEU A 55 23.36 10.33 4.01
CA LEU A 55 24.21 11.53 4.19
C LEU A 55 24.24 12.54 3.03
N ASN A 56 23.88 12.13 1.81
CA ASN A 56 23.89 12.98 0.62
C ASN A 56 22.50 13.19 0.00
N LEU A 57 21.45 12.71 0.66
CA LEU A 57 20.07 12.84 0.21
C LEU A 57 19.34 13.82 1.12
N THR A 58 18.41 14.57 0.53
CA THR A 58 17.49 15.44 1.26
C THR A 58 16.07 14.90 1.12
N ILE A 59 15.20 15.26 2.06
CA ILE A 59 13.76 15.03 1.90
C ILE A 59 13.29 15.92 0.73
N HIS A 60 12.72 15.31 -0.31
CA HIS A 60 12.16 15.99 -1.46
C HIS A 60 10.70 16.35 -1.20
N GLU A 61 9.93 15.35 -0.78
CA GLU A 61 8.51 15.42 -0.48
C GLU A 61 8.24 14.60 0.79
N ALA A 62 7.16 14.96 1.46
CA ALA A 62 6.63 14.16 2.55
C ALA A 62 5.11 14.28 2.54
N GLU A 63 4.44 13.19 2.89
CA GLU A 63 3.00 13.18 3.02
C GLU A 63 2.52 12.27 4.14
N LEU A 64 1.30 12.53 4.57
CA LEU A 64 0.55 11.70 5.49
C LEU A 64 -0.34 10.81 4.64
N ASP A 65 0.02 9.54 4.54
CA ASP A 65 -0.71 8.56 3.74
C ASP A 65 -1.39 7.51 4.62
N ASP A 66 -2.29 6.74 4.02
CA ASP A 66 -2.93 5.56 4.59
C ASP A 66 -2.36 4.31 3.90
N GLU A 67 -1.39 3.68 4.54
CA GLU A 67 -0.75 2.45 4.07
C GLU A 67 -1.37 1.25 4.79
N CYS A 68 -2.06 0.39 4.05
CA CYS A 68 -2.76 -0.79 4.56
C CYS A 68 -3.69 -0.50 5.76
N GLY A 69 -4.46 0.59 5.70
CA GLY A 69 -5.38 1.00 6.76
C GLY A 69 -4.69 1.66 7.96
N ASN A 70 -3.39 1.95 7.86
CA ASN A 70 -2.61 2.63 8.89
C ASN A 70 -2.10 3.96 8.39
N GLN A 71 -2.34 5.01 9.18
CA GLN A 71 -1.81 6.32 8.85
C GLN A 71 -0.29 6.37 9.11
N VAL A 72 0.47 6.73 8.08
CA VAL A 72 1.94 6.77 8.09
C VAL A 72 2.47 8.07 7.48
N TYR A 73 3.74 8.37 7.73
CA TYR A 73 4.46 9.35 6.94
C TYR A 73 5.21 8.65 5.82
N GLU A 74 4.87 8.97 4.59
CA GLU A 74 5.69 8.68 3.42
C GLU A 74 6.68 9.84 3.19
N VAL A 75 7.94 9.52 2.93
CA VAL A 75 9.03 10.49 2.76
C VAL A 75 9.85 10.13 1.54
N GLU A 76 9.62 10.84 0.44
CA GLU A 76 10.43 10.73 -0.77
C GLU A 76 11.75 11.50 -0.59
N LEU A 77 12.87 10.83 -0.86
CA LEU A 77 14.20 11.45 -0.88
C LEU A 77 14.52 12.02 -2.27
N SER A 78 15.50 12.93 -2.33
CA SER A 78 15.95 13.62 -3.56
C SER A 78 16.39 12.76 -4.75
N ASN A 79 16.50 11.43 -4.56
CA ASN A 79 16.80 10.46 -5.60
C ASN A 79 15.58 9.60 -6.01
N GLY A 80 14.38 9.90 -5.53
CA GLY A 80 13.15 9.15 -5.78
C GLY A 80 13.02 7.87 -4.96
N MET A 81 13.66 7.79 -3.78
CA MET A 81 13.48 6.65 -2.87
C MET A 81 12.51 7.05 -1.78
N GLU A 82 11.48 6.25 -1.57
CA GLU A 82 10.45 6.46 -0.55
C GLU A 82 10.75 5.68 0.72
N LEU A 83 10.50 6.32 1.85
CA LEU A 83 10.71 5.79 3.19
C LEU A 83 9.43 6.00 3.99
N TYR A 84 9.03 4.98 4.73
CA TYR A 84 7.82 5.01 5.54
C TYR A 84 8.15 5.04 7.03
N PHE A 85 7.41 5.87 7.75
CA PHE A 85 7.54 6.04 9.19
C PHE A 85 6.18 6.02 9.88
N ASP A 86 6.13 5.51 11.09
CA ASP A 86 4.92 5.66 11.90
C ASP A 86 4.72 7.13 12.32
N LEU A 87 3.55 7.45 12.89
CA LEU A 87 3.25 8.81 13.34
C LEU A 87 4.16 9.33 14.47
N GLN A 88 4.98 8.47 15.08
CA GLN A 88 6.00 8.84 16.06
C GLN A 88 7.38 9.06 15.42
N GLY A 89 7.53 8.77 14.13
CA GLY A 89 8.75 8.89 13.36
C GLY A 89 9.69 7.69 13.47
N ASN A 90 9.20 6.52 13.88
CA ASN A 90 9.98 5.28 13.82
C ASN A 90 9.96 4.75 12.39
N PHE A 91 11.14 4.37 11.86
CA PHE A 91 11.27 3.83 10.51
C PHE A 91 10.59 2.47 10.41
N LEU A 92 9.80 2.29 9.37
CA LEU A 92 9.03 1.08 9.11
C LEU A 92 9.61 0.32 7.91
N GLY A 93 9.94 1.01 6.82
CA GLY A 93 10.62 0.42 5.67
C GLY A 93 10.75 1.38 4.49
N THR A 94 11.15 0.83 3.36
CA THR A 94 11.17 1.50 2.04
C THR A 94 9.99 0.98 1.22
N ASP A 95 9.66 1.62 0.10
CA ASP A 95 8.65 1.17 -0.89
C ASP A 95 8.62 -0.36 -1.08
N ASP A 96 9.73 -0.97 -1.54
CA ASP A 96 9.89 -2.43 -1.71
C ASP A 96 9.69 -3.32 -0.45
N ALA A 97 9.51 -2.75 0.74
CA ALA A 97 9.48 -3.47 2.02
C ALA A 97 8.42 -2.98 3.00
N TYR A 98 7.73 -1.89 2.67
CA TYR A 98 6.68 -1.27 3.47
C TYR A 98 5.70 -0.64 2.49
N GLY A 99 4.85 -1.49 1.95
CA GLY A 99 3.67 -1.19 1.19
C GLY A 99 2.69 -2.35 1.39
N CYS A 100 1.48 -2.24 0.86
CA CYS A 100 0.61 -3.40 0.68
C CYS A 100 1.05 -4.32 -0.47
N ASP A 101 2.23 -4.05 -1.05
CA ASP A 101 2.89 -4.92 -2.01
C ASP A 101 3.45 -6.13 -1.26
N ASP A 102 2.64 -7.19 -1.32
CA ASP A 102 2.93 -8.60 -1.13
C ASP A 102 3.41 -9.00 0.27
N ASP A 103 2.45 -9.40 1.11
CA ASP A 103 2.67 -10.01 2.43
C ASP A 103 3.25 -11.43 2.25
N TYR A 104 4.48 -11.52 1.75
CA TYR A 104 5.17 -12.76 1.44
C TYR A 104 5.07 -13.79 2.57
N VAL A 105 4.49 -14.93 2.25
CA VAL A 105 4.32 -16.08 3.14
C VAL A 105 5.38 -17.11 2.80
N ASP A 106 6.18 -17.54 3.80
CA ASP A 106 7.03 -18.73 3.62
C ASP A 106 6.13 -19.92 3.25
N PRO A 107 6.30 -20.56 2.07
CA PRO A 107 5.44 -21.67 1.64
C PRO A 107 5.38 -22.83 2.65
N ALA A 108 6.41 -22.98 3.49
CA ALA A 108 6.41 -23.99 4.56
C ALA A 108 5.40 -23.70 5.69
N THR A 109 4.89 -22.47 5.76
CA THR A 109 3.91 -22.01 6.75
C THR A 109 2.47 -22.02 6.26
N LEU A 110 2.26 -22.23 4.95
CA LEU A 110 0.92 -22.36 4.36
C LEU A 110 0.11 -23.49 5.02
N PRO A 111 -1.23 -23.36 5.08
CA PRO A 111 -2.09 -24.43 5.57
C PRO A 111 -1.83 -25.75 4.84
N SER A 112 -1.85 -26.87 5.58
CA SER A 112 -1.61 -28.18 4.98
C SER A 112 -2.61 -28.56 3.89
N ALA A 113 -3.80 -27.96 3.90
CA ALA A 113 -4.81 -28.08 2.85
C ALA A 113 -4.32 -27.50 1.51
N VAL A 114 -3.68 -26.33 1.52
CA VAL A 114 -3.08 -25.68 0.34
C VAL A 114 -2.01 -26.57 -0.27
N LEU A 115 -1.04 -27.00 0.54
CA LEU A 115 0.05 -27.89 0.10
C LEU A 115 -0.49 -29.23 -0.46
N SER A 116 -1.56 -29.76 0.14
CA SER A 116 -2.22 -30.98 -0.33
C SER A 116 -2.94 -30.77 -1.67
N TYR A 117 -3.58 -29.62 -1.85
CA TYR A 117 -4.25 -29.26 -3.10
C TYR A 117 -3.24 -29.14 -4.24
N ILE A 118 -2.15 -28.39 -4.04
CA ILE A 118 -1.11 -28.17 -5.05
C ILE A 118 -0.47 -29.51 -5.44
N SER A 119 -0.05 -30.32 -4.47
CA SER A 119 0.58 -31.62 -4.75
C SER A 119 -0.37 -32.61 -5.46
N THR A 120 -1.68 -32.48 -5.28
CA THR A 120 -2.68 -33.35 -5.93
C THR A 120 -3.00 -32.90 -7.35
N ASN A 121 -3.18 -31.60 -7.57
CA ASN A 121 -3.65 -31.04 -8.85
C ASN A 121 -2.50 -30.63 -9.78
N TYR A 122 -1.36 -30.23 -9.21
CA TYR A 122 -0.18 -29.75 -9.93
C TYR A 122 1.08 -30.56 -9.53
N PRO A 123 1.11 -31.90 -9.71
CA PRO A 123 2.16 -32.78 -9.19
C PRO A 123 3.55 -32.56 -9.82
N ASN A 124 3.64 -31.78 -10.90
CA ASN A 124 4.89 -31.44 -11.59
C ASN A 124 5.29 -29.97 -11.42
N ALA A 125 4.53 -29.19 -10.65
CA ALA A 125 4.82 -27.80 -10.36
C ALA A 125 5.35 -27.65 -8.93
N SER A 126 6.10 -26.57 -8.70
CA SER A 126 6.58 -26.15 -7.40
C SER A 126 5.99 -24.78 -7.06
N ILE A 127 5.88 -24.45 -5.77
CA ILE A 127 5.53 -23.09 -5.35
C ILE A 127 6.70 -22.17 -5.70
N TYR A 128 6.44 -21.16 -6.51
CA TYR A 128 7.37 -20.08 -6.83
C TYR A 128 7.27 -18.99 -5.76
N GLU A 129 6.04 -18.56 -5.49
CA GLU A 129 5.70 -17.47 -4.60
C GLU A 129 4.46 -17.83 -3.77
N ALA A 130 4.34 -17.23 -2.60
CA ALA A 130 3.10 -17.27 -1.83
C ALA A 130 3.03 -16.00 -0.98
N GLU A 131 1.84 -15.44 -0.90
CA GLU A 131 1.57 -14.21 -0.17
C GLU A 131 0.19 -14.25 0.48
N GLN A 132 -0.05 -13.34 1.40
CA GLN A 132 -1.39 -13.07 1.89
C GLN A 132 -1.85 -11.75 1.29
N ASP A 133 -2.95 -11.76 0.56
CA ASP A 133 -3.46 -10.59 -0.14
C ASP A 133 -4.94 -10.34 0.22
N TYR A 134 -5.49 -9.19 -0.19
CA TYR A 134 -6.88 -8.80 0.02
C TYR A 134 -7.66 -8.75 -1.30
N GLU A 135 -8.07 -9.93 -1.78
CA GLU A 135 -8.81 -10.13 -3.03
C GLU A 135 -10.32 -10.31 -2.77
N CYS A 136 -11.19 -9.90 -3.71
CA CYS A 136 -12.65 -10.08 -3.61
C CYS A 136 -13.30 -9.54 -2.30
N GLY A 137 -12.65 -8.61 -1.59
CA GLY A 137 -13.11 -8.09 -0.29
C GLY A 137 -12.84 -9.02 0.91
N ALA A 138 -11.89 -9.95 0.79
CA ALA A 138 -11.46 -10.84 1.86
C ALA A 138 -9.94 -11.06 1.84
N GLU A 139 -9.35 -11.33 3.01
CA GLU A 139 -7.97 -11.82 3.05
C GLU A 139 -7.89 -13.25 2.49
N VAL A 140 -6.94 -13.48 1.59
CA VAL A 140 -6.69 -14.75 0.90
C VAL A 140 -5.21 -15.08 0.94
N TYR A 141 -4.89 -16.33 0.66
CA TYR A 141 -3.55 -16.70 0.20
C TYR A 141 -3.55 -16.73 -1.32
N GLU A 142 -2.64 -15.98 -1.92
CA GLU A 142 -2.26 -16.13 -3.31
C GLU A 142 -0.98 -16.98 -3.39
N VAL A 143 -0.95 -17.91 -4.34
CA VAL A 143 0.15 -18.85 -4.52
C VAL A 143 0.48 -19.00 -6.00
N GLU A 144 1.56 -18.36 -6.43
CA GLU A 144 2.12 -18.55 -7.77
C GLU A 144 2.96 -19.83 -7.84
N LEU A 145 2.70 -20.64 -8.86
CA LEU A 145 3.47 -21.85 -9.18
C LEU A 145 4.55 -21.57 -10.23
N ASP A 146 5.62 -22.36 -10.25
CA ASP A 146 6.76 -22.25 -11.18
C ASP A 146 6.42 -22.43 -12.68
N ASN A 147 5.17 -22.78 -12.98
CA ASN A 147 4.61 -22.86 -14.32
C ASN A 147 3.69 -21.66 -14.67
N GLY A 148 3.65 -20.62 -13.84
CA GLY A 148 2.87 -19.38 -14.04
C GLY A 148 1.39 -19.55 -13.77
N VAL A 149 1.00 -20.47 -12.89
CA VAL A 149 -0.40 -20.61 -12.44
C VAL A 149 -0.53 -19.96 -11.08
N GLU A 150 -1.44 -19.02 -10.95
CA GLU A 150 -1.83 -18.38 -9.68
C GLU A 150 -3.06 -19.08 -9.09
N LEU A 151 -3.03 -19.27 -7.77
CA LEU A 151 -4.05 -20.01 -7.02
C LEU A 151 -4.44 -19.24 -5.78
N TYR A 152 -5.73 -18.99 -5.62
CA TYR A 152 -6.30 -18.29 -4.49
C TYR A 152 -6.94 -19.27 -3.51
N PHE A 153 -6.68 -19.07 -2.22
CA PHE A 153 -7.23 -19.85 -1.13
C PHE A 153 -7.74 -18.94 -0.01
N ASP A 154 -8.78 -19.34 0.71
CA ASP A 154 -9.11 -18.64 1.95
C ASP A 154 -8.05 -18.91 3.02
N LEU A 155 -8.07 -18.12 4.11
CA LEU A 155 -7.12 -18.31 5.22
C LEU A 155 -7.25 -19.66 5.95
N GLN A 156 -8.26 -20.48 5.63
CA GLN A 156 -8.39 -21.86 6.13
C GLN A 156 -7.81 -22.89 5.14
N GLY A 157 -7.35 -22.45 3.98
CA GLY A 157 -6.76 -23.26 2.91
C GLY A 157 -7.79 -23.92 1.99
N ASN A 158 -9.03 -23.43 1.95
CA ASN A 158 -10.00 -23.88 0.95
C ASN A 158 -9.73 -23.15 -0.37
N PHE A 159 -9.67 -23.91 -1.47
CA PHE A 159 -9.45 -23.35 -2.80
C PHE A 159 -10.63 -22.47 -3.23
N LEU A 160 -10.32 -21.26 -3.70
CA LEU A 160 -11.26 -20.26 -4.15
C LEU A 160 -11.31 -20.20 -5.68
N GLY A 161 -10.14 -20.18 -6.33
CA GLY A 161 -10.02 -20.18 -7.78
C GLY A 161 -8.58 -19.94 -8.25
N THR A 162 -8.44 -19.81 -9.55
CA THR A 162 -7.28 -19.22 -10.25
C THR A 162 -7.56 -17.76 -10.56
N ASP A 163 -6.58 -17.06 -11.15
CA ASP A 163 -6.74 -15.71 -11.71
C ASP A 163 -8.05 -15.59 -12.52
N ASP A 164 -8.25 -16.44 -13.54
CA ASP A 164 -9.45 -16.44 -14.40
C ASP A 164 -10.81 -16.68 -13.67
N THR A 165 -10.81 -17.20 -12.44
CA THR A 165 -12.04 -17.60 -11.74
C THR A 165 -12.27 -16.91 -10.41
N TYR A 166 -11.27 -16.18 -9.94
CA TYR A 166 -11.27 -15.47 -8.66
C TYR A 166 -10.79 -14.02 -8.79
N ASP A 167 -10.93 -13.43 -9.97
CA ASP A 167 -10.72 -12.00 -10.19
C ASP A 167 -12.01 -11.19 -9.85
N CYS A 168 -11.90 -10.22 -8.93
CA CYS A 168 -13.00 -9.32 -8.57
C CYS A 168 -13.06 -8.02 -9.37
N ASP A 169 -12.09 -7.75 -10.23
CA ASP A 169 -12.03 -6.56 -11.06
C ASP A 169 -13.04 -6.59 -12.22
N GLY A 170 -13.69 -7.74 -12.42
CA GLY A 170 -14.83 -7.87 -13.33
C GLY A 170 -14.43 -7.76 -14.79
N ASP A 171 -13.14 -7.94 -15.08
CA ASP A 171 -12.68 -8.37 -16.38
C ASP A 171 -13.02 -9.87 -16.47
N ASP A 172 -14.33 -10.16 -16.66
CA ASP A 172 -14.82 -11.48 -17.09
C ASP A 172 -14.07 -11.82 -18.39
N ASP A 173 -12.92 -12.46 -18.25
CA ASP A 173 -12.08 -13.01 -19.30
C ASP A 173 -12.68 -14.34 -19.75
N ASP A 174 -13.97 -14.34 -20.09
CA ASP A 174 -14.67 -15.43 -20.78
C ASP A 174 -14.32 -16.87 -20.30
N TYR A 175 -13.97 -17.06 -19.00
CA TYR A 175 -13.45 -18.34 -18.50
C TYR A 175 -14.33 -19.52 -18.92
N VAL A 176 -13.77 -20.41 -19.72
CA VAL A 176 -14.44 -21.63 -20.17
C VAL A 176 -13.93 -22.81 -19.35
N ASP A 177 -14.74 -23.29 -18.40
CA ASP A 177 -14.45 -24.54 -17.67
C ASP A 177 -14.09 -25.65 -18.67
N PRO A 178 -12.86 -26.20 -18.65
CA PRO A 178 -12.43 -27.22 -19.59
C PRO A 178 -13.33 -28.45 -19.64
N ALA A 179 -14.05 -28.76 -18.55
CA ALA A 179 -15.03 -29.85 -18.52
C ALA A 179 -16.26 -29.59 -19.39
N THR A 180 -16.53 -28.34 -19.74
CA THR A 180 -17.64 -27.92 -20.61
C THR A 180 -17.28 -28.00 -22.10
N LEU A 181 -16.01 -28.24 -22.44
CA LEU A 181 -15.57 -28.36 -23.82
C LEU A 181 -16.35 -29.42 -24.59
N PRO A 182 -16.61 -29.21 -25.90
CA PRO A 182 -17.25 -30.22 -26.73
C PRO A 182 -16.48 -31.55 -26.66
N SER A 183 -17.21 -32.66 -26.53
CA SER A 183 -16.62 -34.00 -26.36
C SER A 183 -15.64 -34.40 -27.45
N ALA A 184 -15.75 -33.83 -28.65
CA ALA A 184 -14.80 -34.00 -29.73
C ALA A 184 -13.41 -33.40 -29.42
N VAL A 185 -13.37 -32.23 -28.77
CA VAL A 185 -12.14 -31.55 -28.35
C VAL A 185 -11.47 -32.35 -27.23
N LEU A 186 -12.24 -32.70 -26.19
CA LEU A 186 -11.75 -33.54 -25.09
C LEU A 186 -11.17 -34.88 -25.59
N SER A 187 -11.85 -35.53 -26.54
CA SER A 187 -11.37 -36.78 -27.14
C SER A 187 -10.09 -36.61 -27.96
N TYR A 188 -9.95 -35.47 -28.66
CA TYR A 188 -8.75 -35.18 -29.42
C TYR A 188 -7.55 -34.95 -28.50
N ILE A 189 -7.73 -34.17 -27.44
CA ILE A 189 -6.69 -33.89 -26.45
C ILE A 189 -6.25 -35.18 -25.76
N SER A 190 -7.19 -35.98 -25.25
CA SER A 190 -6.87 -37.25 -24.58
C SER A 190 -6.12 -38.25 -25.48
N THR A 191 -6.38 -38.20 -26.79
CA THR A 191 -5.76 -39.12 -27.76
C THR A 191 -4.37 -38.68 -28.16
N ASN A 192 -4.16 -37.39 -28.41
CA ASN A 192 -2.92 -36.87 -28.98
C ASN A 192 -1.95 -36.35 -27.91
N TYR A 193 -2.46 -35.97 -26.74
CA TYR A 193 -1.72 -35.39 -25.62
C TYR A 193 -2.10 -36.08 -24.30
N PRO A 194 -1.92 -37.41 -24.16
CA PRO A 194 -2.43 -38.19 -23.03
C PRO A 194 -1.84 -37.82 -21.67
N ASN A 195 -0.76 -37.02 -21.65
CA ASN A 195 -0.11 -36.54 -20.43
C ASN A 195 -0.21 -35.01 -20.28
N ALA A 196 -0.97 -34.34 -21.15
CA ALA A 196 -1.18 -32.89 -21.04
C ALA A 196 -2.37 -32.60 -20.12
N THR A 197 -2.22 -31.55 -19.33
CA THR A 197 -3.31 -30.93 -18.57
C THR A 197 -3.74 -29.69 -19.35
N ILE A 198 -5.04 -29.43 -19.43
CA ILE A 198 -5.56 -28.17 -19.97
C ILE A 198 -5.38 -27.14 -18.86
N SER A 199 -4.50 -26.16 -19.07
CA SER A 199 -4.30 -25.05 -18.13
C SER A 199 -5.35 -23.95 -18.34
N GLU A 200 -5.77 -23.75 -19.59
CA GLU A 200 -6.59 -22.58 -20.00
C GLU A 200 -7.40 -22.92 -21.26
N VAL A 201 -8.53 -22.22 -21.47
CA VAL A 201 -9.40 -22.33 -22.64
C VAL A 201 -9.98 -20.95 -23.01
N GLU A 202 -9.63 -20.48 -24.21
CA GLU A 202 -10.20 -19.28 -24.87
C GLU A 202 -11.05 -19.63 -26.12
#